data_AF-A0A1Y3W2R5-F1
#
_entry.id   AF-A0A1Y3W2R5-F1
#
_cell.length_a   1.000
_cell.length_b   1.000
_cell.length_c   1.000
_cell.angle_alpha   90.00
_cell.angle_beta   90.00
_cell.angle_gamma   90.00
#
_symmetry.space_group_name_H-M   'P 1'
#
loop_
_entity.id
_entity.type
_entity.pdbx_description
1 polymer ?
#
loop_
_entity_poly.entity_id
_entity_poly.type
_entity_poly.pdbx_seq_one_letter_code
_entity_poly.pdbx_strand_id
1 'polypeptide(L)'
;MWRIYRRAIGDLPIWKLMAKEMGINKSDSLFHSQNGGCFRPGEGVWAFPTFRFSTGTLDAPVITSVTREGWSVTLNWENDIDCPKASVSDQVYVGYFYGTLPRAPQMITCLNSFRGDGKVTVDIPAAKQPEGTPLHLYLFFGNKDTTRFSPSVYTGV
;
A
#
# COMPACT_ATOMS: atom_id res chain seq x y z
N MET A 1 -3.21 14.56 -7.53
CA MET A 1 -2.70 13.35 -6.85
C MET A 1 -3.14 12.06 -7.52
N TRP A 2 -4.44 11.83 -7.71
CA TRP A 2 -5.01 10.61 -8.32
C TRP A 2 -4.28 10.12 -9.58
N ARG A 3 -4.03 10.99 -10.56
CA ARG A 3 -3.34 10.60 -11.81
C ARG A 3 -1.96 9.98 -11.59
N ILE A 4 -1.20 10.49 -10.62
CA ILE A 4 0.16 9.99 -10.32
C ILE A 4 0.06 8.67 -9.56
N TYR A 5 -0.82 8.62 -8.56
CA TYR A 5 -1.11 7.39 -7.83
C TYR A 5 -1.57 6.25 -8.76
N ARG A 6 -2.48 6.52 -9.71
CA ARG A 6 -2.95 5.53 -10.68
C ARG A 6 -1.82 4.96 -11.53
N ARG A 7 -0.80 5.76 -11.84
CA ARG A 7 0.39 5.26 -12.55
C ARG A 7 1.22 4.33 -11.66
N ALA A 8 1.33 4.64 -10.37
CA ALA A 8 2.08 3.81 -9.41
C ALA A 8 1.45 2.43 -9.23
N ILE A 9 0.11 2.33 -9.19
CA ILE A 9 -0.58 1.05 -9.03
C ILE A 9 -0.81 0.28 -10.34
N GLY A 10 -0.42 0.85 -11.49
CA GLY A 10 -0.63 0.27 -12.81
C GLY A 10 -2.11 -0.06 -13.08
N ASP A 11 -2.36 -1.32 -13.43
CA ASP A 11 -3.69 -1.83 -13.80
C ASP A 11 -4.49 -2.40 -12.61
N LEU A 12 -3.95 -2.34 -11.38
CA LEU A 12 -4.66 -2.88 -10.22
C LEU A 12 -6.00 -2.16 -9.99
N PRO A 13 -7.14 -2.87 -9.98
CA PRO A 13 -8.46 -2.25 -9.91
C PRO A 13 -8.90 -1.88 -8.49
N ILE A 14 -7.97 -1.61 -7.55
CA ILE A 14 -8.21 -1.40 -6.10
C ILE A 14 -9.42 -0.49 -5.83
N TRP A 15 -9.33 0.77 -6.25
CA TRP A 15 -10.38 1.76 -6.00
C TRP A 15 -11.63 1.56 -6.86
N LYS A 16 -11.49 0.90 -8.02
CA LYS A 16 -12.62 0.58 -8.90
C LYS A 16 -13.52 -0.48 -8.25
N LEU A 17 -12.91 -1.52 -7.68
CA LEU A 17 -13.63 -2.57 -6.97
C LEU A 17 -14.32 -2.02 -5.74
N MET A 18 -13.61 -1.24 -4.91
CA MET A 18 -14.22 -0.69 -3.70
C MET A 18 -15.31 0.36 -4.02
N ALA A 19 -15.13 1.16 -5.07
CA ALA A 19 -16.18 2.08 -5.49
C ALA A 19 -17.44 1.33 -5.94
N LYS A 20 -17.29 0.23 -6.70
CA LYS A 20 -18.40 -0.64 -7.08
C LYS A 20 -19.10 -1.24 -5.85
N GLU A 21 -18.34 -1.74 -4.89
CA GLU A 21 -18.86 -2.29 -3.63
C GLU A 21 -19.67 -1.26 -2.83
N MET A 22 -19.22 0.01 -2.83
CA MET A 22 -19.88 1.12 -2.13
C MET A 22 -20.99 1.81 -2.93
N GLY A 23 -21.30 1.36 -4.16
CA GLY A 23 -22.26 2.03 -5.02
C GLY A 23 -21.81 3.43 -5.50
N ILE A 24 -20.50 3.69 -5.51
CA ILE A 24 -19.90 4.96 -5.96
C ILE A 24 -19.52 4.85 -7.45
N ASN A 25 -20.04 5.77 -8.25
CA ASN A 25 -19.88 5.73 -9.71
C ASN A 25 -18.45 5.90 -10.22
N LYS A 26 -17.57 6.57 -9.47
CA LYS A 26 -16.20 6.87 -9.91
C LYS A 26 -15.16 6.55 -8.83
N SER A 27 -14.13 5.78 -9.20
CA SER A 27 -13.04 5.40 -8.30
C SER A 27 -12.19 6.57 -7.82
N ASP A 28 -12.03 7.60 -8.64
CA ASP A 28 -11.31 8.83 -8.28
C ASP A 28 -12.02 9.60 -7.16
N SER A 29 -13.36 9.60 -7.18
CA SER A 29 -14.19 10.26 -6.18
C SER A 29 -14.04 9.57 -4.81
N LEU A 30 -14.01 8.23 -4.79
CA LEU A 30 -13.72 7.47 -3.58
C LEU A 30 -12.27 7.69 -3.09
N PHE A 31 -11.29 7.71 -4.00
CA PHE A 31 -9.91 8.02 -3.64
C PHE A 31 -9.80 9.39 -2.97
N HIS A 32 -10.45 10.40 -3.55
CA HIS A 32 -10.45 11.75 -3.02
C HIS A 32 -11.25 11.89 -1.72
N SER A 33 -12.33 11.15 -1.53
CA SER A 33 -13.08 11.18 -0.27
C SER A 33 -12.29 10.57 0.89
N GLN A 34 -11.55 9.49 0.66
CA GLN A 34 -10.74 8.85 1.70
C GLN A 34 -9.43 9.58 1.96
N ASN A 35 -8.76 10.10 0.92
CA ASN A 35 -7.42 10.66 1.04
C ASN A 35 -7.36 12.19 0.96
N GLY A 36 -8.46 12.87 0.67
CA GLY A 36 -8.49 14.32 0.44
C GLY A 36 -7.86 15.13 1.57
N GLY A 37 -8.17 14.78 2.82
CA GLY A 37 -7.60 15.43 4.01
C GLY A 37 -6.10 15.14 4.24
N CYS A 38 -5.54 14.13 3.57
CA CYS A 38 -4.12 13.79 3.68
C CYS A 38 -3.24 14.60 2.73
N PHE A 39 -3.82 15.44 1.86
CA PHE A 39 -3.09 16.23 0.87
C PHE A 39 -3.01 17.70 1.27
N ARG A 40 -1.83 18.30 1.06
CA ARG A 40 -1.66 19.75 1.03
C ARG A 40 -1.48 20.21 -0.42
N PRO A 41 -2.19 21.28 -0.86
CA PRO A 41 -2.00 21.86 -2.18
C PRO A 41 -0.54 22.20 -2.43
N GLY A 42 0.00 21.82 -3.60
CA GLY A 42 1.40 22.07 -3.95
C GLY A 42 2.43 21.13 -3.28
N GLU A 43 2.15 20.64 -2.07
CA GLU A 43 3.09 19.85 -1.27
C GLU A 43 2.94 18.34 -1.47
N GLY A 44 1.72 17.80 -1.59
CA GLY A 44 1.48 16.34 -1.67
C GLY A 44 0.94 15.76 -0.38
N VAL A 45 1.26 14.50 -0.09
CA VAL A 45 0.85 13.83 1.15
C VAL A 45 1.58 14.46 2.33
N TRP A 46 0.83 14.91 3.34
CA TRP A 46 1.38 15.43 4.60
C TRP A 46 1.05 14.53 5.79
N ALA A 47 -0.10 13.88 5.77
CA ALA A 47 -0.54 12.93 6.80
C ALA A 47 -0.32 11.49 6.33
N PHE A 48 0.95 11.09 6.18
CA PHE A 48 1.30 9.74 5.70
C PHE A 48 0.64 8.61 6.49
N PRO A 49 0.58 8.62 7.84
CA PRO A 49 -0.06 7.55 8.59
C PRO A 49 -1.57 7.39 8.32
N THR A 50 -2.24 8.46 7.91
CA THR A 50 -3.69 8.47 7.64
C THR A 50 -4.01 8.17 6.17
N PHE A 51 -3.05 8.39 5.27
CA PHE A 51 -3.21 8.12 3.85
C PHE A 51 -3.47 6.63 3.61
N ARG A 52 -4.46 6.31 2.78
CA ARG A 52 -4.78 4.95 2.36
C ARG A 52 -4.24 4.70 0.97
N PHE A 53 -3.26 3.81 0.89
CA PHE A 53 -2.71 3.34 -0.38
C PHE A 53 -3.61 2.28 -1.02
N SER A 54 -4.28 1.45 -0.21
CA SER A 54 -5.26 0.46 -0.65
C SER A 54 -6.49 0.47 0.26
N THR A 55 -7.61 0.02 -0.27
CA THR A 55 -8.87 -0.18 0.43
C THR A 55 -9.57 -1.42 -0.13
N GLY A 56 -10.34 -2.12 0.70
CA GLY A 56 -11.05 -3.31 0.28
C GLY A 56 -11.62 -4.10 1.45
N THR A 57 -12.00 -5.34 1.17
CA THR A 57 -12.79 -6.21 2.06
C THR A 57 -12.02 -7.43 2.57
N LEU A 58 -10.75 -7.62 2.17
CA LEU A 58 -9.86 -8.57 2.83
C LEU A 58 -9.38 -7.98 4.16
N ASP A 59 -8.99 -8.85 5.07
CA ASP A 59 -8.47 -8.42 6.36
C ASP A 59 -7.13 -7.70 6.19
N ALA A 60 -6.99 -6.59 6.93
CA ALA A 60 -5.79 -5.78 6.91
C ALA A 60 -4.59 -6.55 7.48
N PRO A 61 -3.37 -6.30 6.97
CA PRO A 61 -2.15 -6.81 7.60
C PRO A 61 -2.02 -6.33 9.04
N VAL A 62 -1.45 -7.14 9.93
CA VAL A 62 -1.06 -6.74 11.28
C VAL A 62 0.46 -6.70 11.33
N ILE A 63 1.06 -5.55 11.03
CA ILE A 63 2.53 -5.41 11.02
C ILE A 63 3.06 -5.57 12.45
N THR A 64 3.95 -6.53 12.65
CA THR A 64 4.58 -6.81 13.95
C THR A 64 5.95 -6.18 14.07
N SER A 65 6.69 -6.07 12.98
CA SER A 65 7.97 -5.36 12.96
C SER A 65 8.35 -4.90 11.56
N VAL A 66 9.22 -3.89 11.53
CA VAL A 66 9.87 -3.42 10.31
C VAL A 66 11.34 -3.17 10.61
N THR A 67 12.23 -3.63 9.72
CA THR A 67 13.66 -3.36 9.78
C THR A 67 14.15 -2.84 8.44
N ARG A 68 15.19 -2.01 8.47
CA ARG A 68 15.78 -1.41 7.28
C ARG A 68 17.29 -1.50 7.33
N GLU A 69 17.87 -1.99 6.25
CA GLU A 69 19.31 -2.04 6.00
C GLU A 69 19.59 -1.36 4.65
N GLY A 70 20.05 -0.12 4.69
CA GLY A 70 20.21 0.72 3.50
C GLY A 70 18.88 0.94 2.78
N TRP A 71 18.74 0.35 1.60
CA TRP A 71 17.53 0.39 0.77
C TRP A 71 16.68 -0.88 0.83
N SER A 72 17.14 -1.90 1.55
CA SER A 72 16.38 -3.13 1.77
C SER A 72 15.53 -2.97 3.03
N VAL A 73 14.23 -3.24 2.91
CA VAL A 73 13.28 -3.15 4.01
C VAL A 73 12.62 -4.49 4.20
N THR A 74 12.64 -5.01 5.43
CA THR A 74 11.92 -6.23 5.81
C THR A 74 10.71 -5.86 6.65
N LEU A 75 9.54 -6.30 6.21
CA LEU A 75 8.27 -6.18 6.92
C LEU A 75 7.88 -7.56 7.45
N ASN A 76 7.47 -7.64 8.72
CA ASN A 76 6.88 -8.85 9.30
C ASN A 76 5.45 -8.54 9.73
N TRP A 77 4.57 -9.54 9.64
CA TRP A 77 3.18 -9.41 10.05
C TRP A 77 2.64 -10.71 10.65
N GLU A 78 1.61 -10.56 11.46
CA GLU A 78 0.80 -11.67 11.96
C GLU A 78 -0.29 -12.03 10.95
N ASN A 79 -0.56 -13.32 10.85
CA ASN A 79 -1.75 -13.84 10.19
C ASN A 79 -2.63 -14.50 11.25
N ASP A 80 -3.77 -13.90 11.56
CA ASP A 80 -4.90 -14.68 12.07
C ASP A 80 -5.46 -15.49 10.90
N ILE A 81 -5.03 -16.76 10.77
CA ILE A 81 -5.30 -17.59 9.58
C ILE A 81 -6.73 -18.17 9.59
N ASP A 82 -7.53 -17.94 10.62
CA ASP A 82 -8.89 -18.49 10.76
C ASP A 82 -10.01 -17.51 10.38
N CYS A 83 -9.89 -16.80 9.24
CA CYS A 83 -10.96 -15.91 8.78
C CYS A 83 -11.31 -16.06 7.28
N PRO A 84 -12.61 -15.96 6.89
CA PRO A 84 -13.04 -16.01 5.49
C PRO A 84 -12.52 -14.86 4.59
N LYS A 85 -11.85 -13.88 5.18
CA LYS A 85 -11.34 -12.66 4.53
C LYS A 85 -9.82 -12.64 4.41
N ALA A 86 -9.17 -13.77 4.69
CA ALA A 86 -7.75 -13.98 4.51
C ALA A 86 -7.51 -15.30 3.79
N SER A 87 -6.59 -15.29 2.83
CA SER A 87 -5.97 -16.51 2.31
C SER A 87 -4.47 -16.42 2.50
N VAL A 88 -3.85 -17.53 2.89
CA VAL A 88 -2.39 -17.66 2.88
C VAL A 88 -1.78 -17.38 1.51
N SER A 89 -2.57 -17.53 0.44
CA SER A 89 -2.17 -17.28 -0.94
C SER A 89 -2.44 -15.85 -1.45
N ASP A 90 -2.93 -14.95 -0.59
CA ASP A 90 -3.13 -13.56 -0.99
C ASP A 90 -1.77 -12.92 -1.34
N GLN A 91 -1.69 -12.30 -2.51
CA GLN A 91 -0.50 -11.63 -3.04
C GLN A 91 -0.14 -10.41 -2.18
N VAL A 92 1.14 -10.27 -1.86
CA VAL A 92 1.66 -9.11 -1.11
C VAL A 92 2.00 -7.95 -2.04
N TYR A 93 1.60 -6.74 -1.62
CA TYR A 93 1.94 -5.49 -2.27
C TYR A 93 2.48 -4.49 -1.26
N VAL A 94 3.47 -3.69 -1.68
CA VAL A 94 4.01 -2.60 -0.87
C VAL A 94 3.94 -1.31 -1.66
N GLY A 95 3.04 -0.42 -1.25
CA GLY A 95 3.05 0.98 -1.68
C GLY A 95 4.07 1.76 -0.88
N TYR A 96 4.72 2.76 -1.46
CA TYR A 96 5.67 3.59 -0.71
C TYR A 96 5.83 5.01 -1.24
N PHE A 97 6.41 5.87 -0.40
CA PHE A 97 6.91 7.19 -0.74
C PHE A 97 8.30 7.38 -0.12
N TYR A 98 9.17 8.10 -0.81
CA TYR A 98 10.29 8.77 -0.15
C TYR A 98 9.76 9.99 0.58
N GLY A 99 10.20 10.25 1.82
CA GLY A 99 9.77 11.40 2.61
C GLY A 99 10.09 12.74 1.94
N THR A 100 11.11 12.77 1.09
CA THR A 100 11.49 13.91 0.22
C THR A 100 10.59 14.09 -0.99
N LEU A 101 9.78 13.09 -1.36
CA LEU A 101 8.93 13.06 -2.55
C LEU A 101 7.46 12.73 -2.21
N PRO A 102 6.77 13.54 -1.39
CA PRO A 102 5.37 13.33 -0.95
C PRO A 102 4.32 13.30 -2.08
N ARG A 103 4.71 13.61 -3.31
CA ARG A 103 3.85 13.62 -4.52
C ARG A 103 4.08 12.43 -5.44
N ALA A 104 5.06 11.59 -5.14
CA ALA A 104 5.51 10.50 -5.99
C ALA A 104 5.30 9.14 -5.31
N PRO A 105 4.04 8.64 -5.23
CA PRO A 105 3.79 7.28 -4.80
C PRO A 105 4.47 6.31 -5.74
N GLN A 106 4.96 5.22 -5.19
CA GLN A 106 5.52 4.08 -5.90
C GLN A 106 4.91 2.79 -5.34
N MET A 107 5.05 1.69 -6.07
CA MET A 107 4.53 0.40 -5.62
C MET A 107 5.45 -0.72 -6.08
N ILE A 108 5.59 -1.74 -5.23
CA ILE A 108 6.25 -3.00 -5.55
C ILE A 108 5.20 -4.11 -5.42
N THR A 109 5.08 -4.92 -6.48
CA THR A 109 4.39 -6.21 -6.41
C THR A 109 5.43 -7.24 -5.99
N CYS A 110 5.27 -7.84 -4.81
CA CYS A 110 6.23 -8.79 -4.27
C CYS A 110 5.98 -10.18 -4.87
N LEU A 111 6.40 -10.37 -6.13
CA LEU A 111 6.16 -11.62 -6.86
C LEU A 111 6.63 -12.84 -6.06
N ASN A 112 5.79 -13.86 -5.98
CA ASN A 112 6.01 -15.08 -5.19
C ASN A 112 6.13 -14.86 -3.67
N SER A 113 5.70 -13.69 -3.17
CA SER A 113 5.47 -13.46 -1.75
C SER A 113 3.98 -13.40 -1.47
N PHE A 114 3.55 -14.17 -0.48
CA PHE A 114 2.16 -14.33 -0.12
C PHE A 114 1.94 -13.97 1.34
N ARG A 115 0.69 -13.65 1.67
CA ARG A 115 0.27 -13.35 3.03
C ARG A 115 0.75 -14.41 4.01
N GLY A 116 0.64 -15.69 3.66
CA GLY A 116 1.04 -16.83 4.50
C GLY A 116 2.52 -16.86 4.90
N ASP A 117 3.39 -16.17 4.16
CA ASP A 117 4.84 -16.15 4.45
C ASP A 117 5.16 -15.40 5.75
N GLY A 118 4.27 -14.50 6.19
CA GLY A 118 4.41 -13.71 7.43
C GLY A 118 5.51 -12.65 7.38
N LYS A 119 6.24 -12.56 6.26
CA LYS A 119 7.30 -11.57 6.04
C LYS A 119 7.54 -11.31 4.56
N VAL A 120 8.06 -10.12 4.26
CA VAL A 120 8.60 -9.80 2.94
C VAL A 120 9.80 -8.87 3.08
N THR A 121 10.83 -9.11 2.26
CA THR A 121 11.95 -8.17 2.10
C THR A 121 11.83 -7.53 0.72
N VAL A 122 11.83 -6.20 0.69
CA VAL A 122 11.73 -5.41 -0.54
C VAL A 122 12.93 -4.50 -0.68
N ASP A 123 13.53 -4.48 -1.87
CA ASP A 123 14.58 -3.54 -2.21
C ASP A 123 13.96 -2.30 -2.83
N ILE A 124 13.97 -1.20 -2.07
CA ILE A 124 13.46 0.09 -2.52
C ILE A 124 14.50 0.72 -3.45
N PRO A 125 14.18 1.06 -4.71
CA PRO A 125 15.13 1.74 -5.58
C PRO A 125 15.68 3.01 -4.92
N ALA A 126 16.96 3.34 -5.04
CA ALA A 126 17.47 4.57 -4.42
C ALA A 126 16.89 5.85 -5.05
N ALA A 127 16.51 5.81 -6.34
CA ALA A 127 15.90 6.93 -7.08
C ALA A 127 16.61 8.29 -6.89
N LYS A 128 17.95 8.28 -6.84
CA LYS A 128 18.82 9.44 -6.55
C LYS A 128 18.55 10.12 -5.20
N GLN A 129 17.90 9.43 -4.28
CA GLN A 129 17.72 9.89 -2.91
C GLN A 129 18.97 9.60 -2.08
N PRO A 130 19.31 10.48 -1.13
CA PRO A 130 20.34 10.19 -0.14
C PRO A 130 20.03 8.91 0.64
N GLU A 131 21.06 8.16 1.01
CA GLU A 131 20.91 7.06 1.96
C GLU A 131 20.34 7.58 3.29
N GLY A 132 19.50 6.78 3.94
CA GLY A 132 18.78 7.21 5.14
C GLY A 132 17.58 8.13 4.91
N THR A 133 17.23 8.43 3.64
CA THR A 133 15.97 9.15 3.35
C THR A 133 14.79 8.41 3.97
N PRO A 134 13.93 9.06 4.76
CA PRO A 134 12.76 8.43 5.36
C PRO A 134 11.86 7.77 4.31
N LEU A 135 11.32 6.60 4.63
CA LEU A 135 10.41 5.84 3.79
C LEU A 135 9.07 5.71 4.49
N HIS A 136 8.00 5.97 3.74
CA HIS A 136 6.63 5.75 4.17
C HIS A 136 6.09 4.56 3.39
N LEU A 137 5.84 3.45 4.07
CA LEU A 137 5.46 2.17 3.47
C LEU A 137 4.01 1.83 3.80
N TYR A 138 3.37 1.12 2.88
CA TYR A 138 1.98 0.71 2.96
C TYR A 138 1.87 -0.76 2.54
N LEU A 139 1.77 -1.66 3.51
CA LEU A 139 1.56 -3.09 3.27
C LEU A 139 0.08 -3.35 3.01
N PHE A 140 -0.24 -4.15 1.99
CA PHE A 140 -1.59 -4.65 1.75
C PHE A 140 -1.56 -5.95 0.93
N PHE A 141 -2.72 -6.60 0.86
CA PHE A 141 -2.91 -7.89 0.20
C PHE A 141 -3.94 -7.79 -0.92
N GLY A 142 -3.80 -8.63 -1.94
CA GLY A 142 -4.82 -8.87 -2.96
C GLY A 142 -5.04 -10.36 -3.16
N ASN A 143 -6.27 -10.80 -3.38
CA ASN A 143 -6.52 -12.21 -3.65
C ASN A 143 -5.92 -12.63 -5.00
N LYS A 144 -5.83 -13.94 -5.23
CA LYS A 144 -5.23 -14.53 -6.44
C LYS A 144 -5.71 -13.91 -7.76
N ASP A 145 -7.01 -13.58 -7.86
CA ASP A 145 -7.60 -13.03 -9.08
C ASP A 145 -7.58 -11.49 -9.13
N THR A 146 -7.01 -10.82 -8.12
CA THR A 146 -6.98 -9.36 -7.96
C THR A 146 -8.38 -8.70 -7.99
N THR A 147 -9.39 -9.43 -7.51
CA THR A 147 -10.80 -9.02 -7.41
C THR A 147 -11.19 -8.53 -6.03
N ARG A 148 -10.35 -8.76 -5.01
CA ARG A 148 -10.48 -8.24 -3.65
C ARG A 148 -9.11 -7.81 -3.13
N PHE A 149 -9.09 -6.75 -2.34
CA PHE A 149 -7.89 -6.22 -1.70
C PHE A 149 -8.15 -6.01 -0.21
N SER A 150 -7.09 -5.88 0.59
CA SER A 150 -7.18 -5.40 1.97
C SER A 150 -6.96 -3.88 2.04
N PRO A 151 -7.43 -3.22 3.11
CA PRO A 151 -6.93 -1.91 3.50
C PRO A 151 -5.42 -1.94 3.71
N SER A 152 -4.73 -0.86 3.29
CA SER A 152 -3.30 -0.72 3.55
C SER A 152 -3.00 -0.33 4.99
N VAL A 153 -1.92 -0.86 5.54
CA VAL A 153 -1.38 -0.49 6.85
C VAL A 153 -0.04 0.22 6.68
N TYR A 154 0.06 1.36 7.35
CA TYR A 154 1.21 2.25 7.29
C TYR A 154 2.33 1.82 8.24
N THR A 155 3.57 1.98 7.81
CA THR A 155 4.76 2.03 8.68
C THR A 155 5.82 2.98 8.11
N GLY A 156 6.67 3.53 8.97
CA GLY A 156 7.74 4.45 8.57
C GLY A 156 9.11 3.97 9.07
N VAL A 157 10.13 4.09 8.21
CA VAL A 157 11.55 3.69 8.46
C VAL A 157 12.55 4.56 7.72
#